data_AF-A0AAD7EL71-F1
#
_entry.id   AF-A0AAD7EL71-F1
#
_cell.length_a   1.000
_cell.length_b   1.000
_cell.length_c   1.000
_cell.angle_alpha   90.00
_cell.angle_beta   90.00
_cell.angle_gamma   90.00
#
_symmetry.space_group_name_H-M   'P 1'
#
loop_
_entity.id
_entity.type
_entity.pdbx_description
1 polymer ?
#
loop_
_entity_poly.entity_id
_entity_poly.type
_entity_poly.pdbx_seq_one_letter_code
_entity_poly.pdbx_strand_id
1 'polypeptide(L)'
;MLLHTGLKVKQAKFTSVASQFANVSPTVVKEVSKCVAKGESIIPRNKEECKVLKLLKQVNDVTSLVSRSSAARVAMRNEIKGLMIEKELPSFYITINPADVYSPIVK
;
A
#
# COMPACT_ATOMS: atom_id res chain seq x y z
N MET A 1 -4.96 -24.40 -0.12
CA MET A 1 -4.86 -23.24 0.79
C MET A 1 -3.93 -23.45 1.98
N LEU A 2 -4.00 -24.58 2.70
CA LEU A 2 -3.22 -24.79 3.94
C LEU A 2 -1.68 -24.77 3.76
N LEU A 3 -1.17 -25.25 2.62
CA LEU A 3 0.28 -25.32 2.37
C LEU A 3 0.95 -23.93 2.24
N HIS A 4 0.30 -23.00 1.53
CA HIS A 4 0.77 -21.61 1.46
C HIS A 4 0.70 -20.91 2.81
N THR A 5 -0.31 -21.21 3.62
CA THR A 5 -0.41 -20.68 5.00
C THR A 5 0.67 -21.27 5.91
N GLY A 6 0.97 -22.56 5.79
CA GLY A 6 2.02 -23.24 6.56
C GLY A 6 3.42 -22.72 6.26
N LEU A 7 3.74 -22.46 4.99
CA LEU A 7 5.01 -21.82 4.60
C LEU A 7 5.14 -20.38 5.13
N LYS A 8 4.01 -19.67 5.27
CA LYS A 8 3.98 -18.30 5.80
C LYS A 8 4.22 -18.25 7.31
N VAL A 9 3.60 -19.14 8.08
CA VAL A 9 3.79 -19.20 9.55
C VAL A 9 5.20 -19.66 9.90
N LYS A 10 5.83 -20.50 9.07
CA LYS A 10 7.21 -20.98 9.26
C LYS A 10 8.29 -19.94 8.94
N GLN A 11 7.95 -18.73 8.49
CA GLN A 11 8.97 -17.70 8.30
C GLN A 11 9.59 -17.29 9.64
N ALA A 12 10.93 -17.23 9.68
CA ALA A 12 11.70 -16.90 10.88
C ALA A 12 11.30 -15.57 11.56
N LYS A 13 10.74 -14.63 10.78
CA LYS A 13 10.29 -13.32 11.28
C LYS A 13 8.88 -13.32 11.87
N PHE A 14 8.06 -14.34 11.63
CA PHE A 14 6.65 -14.36 12.01
C PHE A 14 6.46 -14.19 13.53
N THR A 15 7.20 -14.96 14.33
CA THR A 15 7.11 -14.91 15.80
C THR A 15 7.50 -13.53 16.37
N SER A 16 8.52 -12.89 15.76
CA SER A 16 8.96 -11.55 16.16
C SER A 16 7.93 -10.46 15.81
N VAL A 17 7.27 -10.59 14.65
CA VAL A 17 6.21 -9.66 14.24
C VAL A 17 4.96 -9.85 15.10
N ALA A 18 4.58 -11.09 15.40
CA ALA A 18 3.43 -11.40 16.24
C ALA A 18 3.60 -10.86 17.68
N SER A 19 4.80 -11.00 18.26
CA SER A 19 5.09 -10.45 19.59
C SER A 19 5.18 -8.92 19.59
N GLN A 20 5.67 -8.30 18.50
CA GLN A 20 5.61 -6.84 18.34
C GLN A 20 4.17 -6.36 18.22
N PHE A 21 3.32 -7.08 17.49
CA PHE A 21 1.90 -6.76 17.34
C PHE A 21 1.17 -6.79 18.68
N ALA A 22 1.41 -7.82 19.51
CA ALA A 22 0.77 -7.98 20.82
C ALA A 22 1.16 -6.87 21.83
N ASN A 23 2.33 -6.26 21.67
CA ASN A 23 2.87 -5.26 22.59
C ASN A 23 2.53 -3.80 22.23
N VAL A 24 1.80 -3.55 21.15
CA VAL A 24 1.45 -2.19 20.72
C VAL A 24 0.24 -1.67 21.49
N SER A 25 0.36 -0.47 22.04
CA SER A 25 -0.73 0.18 22.78
C SER A 25 -1.89 0.60 21.85
N PRO A 26 -3.14 0.22 22.15
CA PRO A 26 -4.30 0.57 21.32
C PRO A 26 -4.62 2.08 21.34
N THR A 27 -4.24 2.81 22.39
CA THR A 27 -4.47 4.26 22.46
C THR A 27 -3.64 5.01 21.43
N VAL A 28 -2.37 4.62 21.28
CA VAL A 28 -1.42 5.23 20.33
C VAL A 28 -1.85 4.93 18.89
N VAL A 29 -2.37 3.73 18.62
CA VAL A 29 -2.93 3.39 17.29
C VAL A 29 -4.10 4.31 16.93
N LYS A 30 -4.98 4.61 17.89
CA LYS A 30 -6.11 5.52 17.68
C LYS A 30 -5.65 6.94 17.38
N GLU A 31 -4.64 7.44 18.08
CA GLU A 31 -4.08 8.77 17.83
C GLU A 31 -3.45 8.86 16.44
N VAL A 32 -2.58 7.90 16.10
CA VAL A 32 -1.95 7.84 14.77
C VAL A 32 -3.02 7.75 13.67
N SER A 33 -4.06 6.93 13.85
CA SER A 33 -5.14 6.79 12.86
C SER A 33 -5.88 8.11 12.58
N LYS A 34 -6.07 8.95 13.61
CA LYS A 34 -6.68 10.28 13.45
C LYS A 34 -5.79 11.21 12.65
N CYS A 35 -4.48 11.19 12.87
CA CYS A 35 -3.53 11.99 12.10
C CYS A 35 -3.49 11.55 10.64
N VAL A 36 -3.49 10.24 10.37
CA VAL A 36 -3.58 9.70 8.99
C VAL A 36 -4.89 10.14 8.32
N ALA A 37 -6.02 10.07 9.02
CA ALA A 37 -7.32 10.47 8.47
C ALA A 37 -7.39 11.97 8.13
N LYS A 38 -6.65 12.82 8.85
CA LYS A 38 -6.54 14.26 8.57
C LYS A 38 -5.59 14.59 7.40
N GLY A 39 -4.82 13.62 6.91
CA GLY A 39 -3.82 13.83 5.87
C GLY A 39 -2.53 14.52 6.36
N GLU A 40 -2.28 14.52 7.67
CA GLU A 40 -1.06 15.08 8.24
C GLU A 40 0.15 14.17 7.95
N SER A 41 1.33 14.77 7.77
CA SER A 41 2.57 14.02 7.52
C SER A 41 2.92 13.16 8.72
N ILE A 42 3.04 11.86 8.50
CA ILE A 42 3.19 10.85 9.55
C ILE A 42 4.67 10.74 9.93
N ILE A 43 5.20 11.76 10.61
CA ILE A 43 6.56 11.76 11.15
C ILE A 43 6.48 11.23 12.59
N PRO A 44 7.18 10.14 12.93
CA PRO A 44 7.16 9.60 14.30
C PRO A 44 7.82 10.60 15.25
N ARG A 45 7.06 11.08 16.24
CA ARG A 45 7.54 11.97 17.31
C ARG A 45 7.97 11.16 18.53
N ASN A 46 7.38 9.99 18.72
CA ASN A 46 7.64 9.11 19.86
C ASN A 46 8.07 7.70 19.44
N LYS A 47 8.79 7.00 20.33
CA LYS A 47 9.18 5.59 20.16
C LYS A 47 7.96 4.69 19.97
N GLU A 48 6.85 4.98 20.65
CA GLU A 48 5.60 4.23 20.52
C GLU A 48 4.92 4.45 19.16
N GLU A 49 4.90 5.68 18.64
CA GLU A 49 4.41 5.95 17.29
C GLU A 49 5.28 5.25 16.24
N CYS A 50 6.60 5.25 16.42
CA CYS A 50 7.53 4.52 15.57
C CYS A 50 7.20 3.02 15.52
N LYS A 51 6.84 2.41 16.66
CA LYS A 51 6.37 1.02 16.70
C LYS A 51 5.07 0.84 15.91
N VAL A 52 4.11 1.75 16.05
CA VAL A 52 2.83 1.70 15.29
C VAL A 52 3.05 1.84 13.78
N LEU A 53 3.96 2.71 13.33
CA LEU A 53 4.28 2.85 11.91
C LEU A 53 5.00 1.63 11.36
N LYS A 54 5.90 1.05 12.15
CA LYS A 54 6.55 -0.22 11.80
C LYS A 54 5.53 -1.36 11.71
N LEU A 55 4.54 -1.38 12.62
CA LEU A 55 3.43 -2.32 12.57
C LEU A 55 2.60 -2.14 11.30
N LEU A 56 2.23 -0.91 10.98
CA LEU A 56 1.48 -0.58 9.76
C LEU A 56 2.22 -1.06 8.50
N LYS A 57 3.54 -0.88 8.45
CA LYS A 57 4.37 -1.41 7.35
C LYS A 57 4.32 -2.94 7.28
N GLN A 58 4.50 -3.63 8.41
CA GLN A 58 4.43 -5.09 8.47
C GLN A 58 3.06 -5.63 8.05
N VAL A 59 1.96 -4.96 8.45
CA VAL A 59 0.60 -5.32 8.03
C VAL A 59 0.40 -5.08 6.53
N ASN A 60 0.92 -3.99 5.98
CA ASN A 60 0.89 -3.74 4.53
C ASN A 60 1.66 -4.81 3.76
N ASP A 61 2.84 -5.23 4.25
CA ASP A 61 3.63 -6.29 3.65
C ASP A 61 2.86 -7.61 3.64
N VAL A 62 2.22 -8.01 4.75
CA VAL A 62 1.41 -9.23 4.82
C VAL A 62 0.18 -9.14 3.91
N THR A 63 -0.51 -8.00 3.91
CA THR A 63 -1.72 -7.82 3.10
C THR A 63 -1.41 -7.73 1.61
N SER A 64 -0.22 -7.32 1.19
CA SER A 64 0.20 -7.33 -0.22
C SER A 64 0.12 -8.72 -0.86
N LEU A 65 0.24 -9.78 -0.04
CA LEU A 65 0.15 -11.18 -0.47
C LEU A 65 -1.29 -11.70 -0.49
N VAL A 66 -2.27 -10.90 -0.06
CA VAL A 66 -3.70 -11.22 -0.10
C VAL A 66 -4.29 -10.62 -1.36
N SER A 67 -4.73 -11.48 -2.28
CA SER A 67 -5.35 -11.05 -3.53
C SER A 67 -6.48 -10.05 -3.29
N ARG A 68 -6.51 -8.97 -4.10
CA ARG A 68 -7.47 -7.85 -4.03
C ARG A 68 -7.37 -6.93 -2.81
N SER A 69 -6.40 -7.11 -1.91
CA SER A 69 -6.14 -6.12 -0.87
C SER A 69 -5.69 -4.78 -1.47
N SER A 70 -5.78 -3.70 -0.69
CA SER A 70 -5.26 -2.39 -1.07
C SER A 70 -3.76 -2.44 -1.38
N ALA A 71 -2.98 -3.11 -0.54
CA ALA A 71 -1.54 -3.29 -0.72
C ALA A 71 -1.20 -4.12 -1.98
N ALA A 72 -1.96 -5.19 -2.26
CA ALA A 72 -1.77 -6.01 -3.46
C ALA A 72 -2.04 -5.20 -4.75
N ARG A 73 -3.07 -4.34 -4.73
CA ARG A 73 -3.35 -3.43 -5.86
C ARG A 73 -2.23 -2.42 -6.09
N VAL A 74 -1.62 -1.91 -5.02
CA VAL A 74 -0.48 -1.00 -5.14
C VAL A 74 0.74 -1.73 -5.70
N ALA A 75 1.05 -2.93 -5.20
CA ALA A 75 2.14 -3.76 -5.72
C ALA A 75 1.98 -4.05 -7.22
N MET A 76 0.79 -4.49 -7.63
CA MET A 76 0.47 -4.77 -9.04
C MET A 76 0.58 -3.53 -9.93
N ARG A 77 0.16 -2.34 -9.46
CA ARG A 77 0.37 -1.09 -10.20
C ARG A 77 1.85 -0.77 -10.38
N ASN A 78 2.66 -1.03 -9.35
CA ASN A 78 4.10 -0.80 -9.44
C ASN A 78 4.76 -1.79 -10.41
N GLU A 79 4.33 -3.05 -10.44
CA GLU A 79 4.76 -4.03 -11.45
C GLU A 79 4.40 -3.59 -12.87
N ILE A 80 3.15 -3.16 -13.11
CA ILE A 80 2.71 -2.63 -14.41
C ILE A 80 3.59 -1.45 -14.83
N LYS A 81 3.84 -0.49 -13.92
CA LYS A 81 4.74 0.64 -14.20
C LYS A 81 6.16 0.18 -14.52
N GLY A 82 6.69 -0.80 -13.78
CA GLY A 82 8.01 -1.38 -14.03
C GLY A 82 8.09 -2.01 -15.42
N LEU A 83 7.08 -2.80 -15.80
CA LEU A 83 6.98 -3.40 -17.14
C LEU A 83 6.88 -2.34 -18.23
N MET A 84 6.13 -1.26 -18.00
CA MET A 84 6.05 -0.17 -18.97
C MET A 84 7.40 0.50 -19.19
N ILE A 85 8.17 0.73 -18.12
CA ILE A 85 9.53 1.27 -18.22
C ILE A 85 10.44 0.29 -18.97
N GLU A 86 10.39 -1.00 -18.64
CA GLU A 86 11.19 -2.04 -19.31
C GLU A 86 10.88 -2.14 -20.81
N LYS A 87 9.61 -1.96 -21.19
CA LYS A 87 9.17 -2.02 -22.59
C LYS A 87 9.20 -0.66 -23.31
N GLU A 88 9.84 0.35 -22.71
CA GLU A 88 9.94 1.71 -23.26
C GLU A 88 8.57 2.32 -23.61
N LEU A 89 7.52 1.88 -22.91
CA LEU A 89 6.18 2.41 -23.09
C LEU A 89 6.08 3.82 -22.47
N PRO A 90 5.35 4.74 -23.10
CA PRO A 90 5.18 6.08 -22.57
C PRO A 90 4.49 6.04 -21.20
N SER A 91 5.09 6.72 -20.22
CA SER A 91 4.56 6.85 -18.85
C SER A 91 3.50 7.94 -18.74
N PHE A 92 3.32 8.73 -19.80
CA PHE A 92 2.40 9.86 -19.87
C PHE A 92 1.40 9.66 -20.99
N TYR A 93 0.12 9.70 -20.63
CA TYR A 93 -0.99 9.55 -21.57
C TYR A 93 -1.80 10.83 -21.58
N ILE A 94 -2.00 11.40 -22.75
CA ILE A 94 -2.97 12.46 -22.97
C ILE A 94 -4.19 11.81 -23.60
N THR A 95 -5.32 11.82 -22.89
CA THR A 95 -6.61 11.50 -23.51
C THR A 95 -7.23 12.82 -23.95
N ILE A 96 -7.16 13.11 -25.25
CA ILE A 96 -7.86 14.24 -25.84
C ILE A 96 -9.24 13.72 -26.25
N ASN A 97 -10.28 14.15 -25.54
CA ASN A 97 -11.67 13.90 -25.94
C ASN A 97 -12.26 15.22 -26.46
N PRO A 98 -12.03 15.57 -27.75
CA PRO A 98 -12.60 16.79 -28.29
C PRO A 98 -14.13 16.69 -28.29
N ALA A 99 -14.82 17.73 -27.83
CA ALA A 99 -16.26 17.76 -27.92
C ALA A 99 -16.67 17.95 -29.39
N ASP A 100 -17.37 16.97 -29.96
CA ASP A 100 -17.83 17.01 -31.37
C ASP A 100 -18.72 18.22 -31.68
N VAL A 101 -19.37 18.81 -30.66
CA VAL A 101 -20.27 19.97 -30.79
C VAL A 101 -19.58 21.21 -31.37
N TYR A 102 -18.26 21.33 -31.22
CA TYR A 102 -17.50 22.49 -31.68
C TYR A 102 -16.40 22.12 -32.70
N SER A 103 -16.43 20.90 -33.25
CA SER A 103 -15.38 20.47 -34.19
C SER A 103 -15.57 21.16 -35.55
N PRO A 104 -14.58 21.95 -36.02
CA PRO A 104 -14.67 22.62 -37.32
C PRO A 104 -14.53 21.65 -38.50
N ILE A 105 -14.22 20.38 -38.25
CA ILE A 105 -14.01 19.33 -39.27
C ILE A 105 -15.34 18.67 -39.68
N VAL A 106 -16.35 18.68 -38.80
CA VAL A 106 -17.65 17.99 -38.99
C VAL A 106 -18.75 18.97 -39.41
N LYS A 107 -18.38 20.13 -39.97
CA LYS A 107 -19.31 21.18 -40.40
C LYS A 107 -19.62 21.09 -41.89
#